data_AF-F4PJ54-F1
#
_entry.id   AF-F4PJ54-F1
#
_cell.length_a   1.000
_cell.length_b   1.000
_cell.length_c   1.000
_cell.angle_alpha   90.00
_cell.angle_beta   90.00
_cell.angle_gamma   90.00
#
_symmetry.space_group_name_H-M   'P 1'
#
loop_
_entity.id
_entity.type
_entity.pdbx_description
1 polymer ?
#
loop_
_entity_poly.entity_id
_entity_poly.type
_entity_poly.pdbx_seq_one_letter_code
_entity_poly.pdbx_strand_id
1 'polypeptide(L)'
;MNAKLNEDGCAVVQLSEYIQSMIIEKLIHCDDNTLTSSSSSLKEGFEYISIDDLAHLMITKTPIEEDIKFMEHYQLADIALVSKWWMKVTRQRATCITVQGEILESSFFSDNNVERLKWAIYNDDYHYDYSRLPLLLPHLQSIYIIGDNLNRKSIQEIVQVINLFPHIQTDLDLSIDNPDDKFELEWPDNIHFYGIEPNVMVTHSNNEKYFDFSLCADGRSVPDTFHQMLEDLKPSVVNLDMDHGDQDGVYHSDHPILFPHLLSTLHLNIQYDYVELEYLKTYVTNPFKFESLKVGIITCPMEEAFAQQQKQQKQKQDDFKYLGCQPCINQGESEYGDILQDWDDFCTNLTTNTTLKNLWLDNPHGPMSERVWGMRSTIKQRSVSLERLASTFSPIWSANSTIQVLGLSNMANIISPLFFSALCHNQSITTLILANGTLDEEYMPSFCQLLKTNKTILALDISGNRFKKSEQFMMAFQENESIQVLNIAGTFKDLNRYLFDSVWLRDTVLRYLVIDKKLALHFDQHKYFSQSESLIKCFVTID
;
A
#
# COMPACT_ATOMS: atom_id res chain seq x y z
N MET A 1 -44.37 25.38 10.92
CA MET A 1 -45.32 24.39 10.37
C MET A 1 -46.55 25.14 9.88
N ASN A 2 -46.82 25.13 8.59
CA ASN A 2 -48.06 25.65 8.02
C ASN A 2 -48.91 24.45 7.59
N ALA A 3 -49.99 24.17 8.31
CA ALA A 3 -50.93 23.14 7.92
C ALA A 3 -51.86 23.71 6.84
N LYS A 4 -51.81 23.16 5.63
CA LYS A 4 -52.85 23.35 4.62
C LYS A 4 -53.73 22.11 4.64
N LEU A 5 -55.03 22.30 4.83
CA LEU A 5 -56.02 21.26 4.62
C LEU A 5 -56.14 21.04 3.10
N ASN A 6 -55.97 19.80 2.66
CA ASN A 6 -56.35 19.41 1.31
C ASN A 6 -57.86 19.10 1.25
N GLU A 7 -58.43 19.01 0.05
CA GLU A 7 -59.88 18.91 -0.19
C GLU A 7 -60.54 17.68 0.46
N ASP A 8 -59.74 16.67 0.84
CA ASP A 8 -60.21 15.45 1.52
C ASP A 8 -60.20 15.56 3.06
N GLY A 9 -59.93 16.75 3.62
CA GLY A 9 -59.95 16.98 5.07
C GLY A 9 -58.77 16.36 5.83
N CYS A 10 -57.74 15.88 5.12
CA CYS A 10 -56.52 15.36 5.74
C CYS A 10 -55.53 16.50 5.98
N ALA A 11 -55.10 16.70 7.23
CA ALA A 11 -54.04 17.66 7.51
C ALA A 11 -52.71 17.13 6.97
N VAL A 12 -52.28 17.60 5.80
CA VAL A 12 -50.95 17.30 5.29
C VAL A 12 -49.98 18.32 5.89
N VAL A 13 -49.08 17.83 6.74
CA VAL A 13 -48.01 18.63 7.31
C VAL A 13 -46.86 18.65 6.32
N GLN A 14 -46.72 19.75 5.59
CA GLN A 14 -45.52 19.99 4.78
C GLN A 14 -44.39 20.43 5.70
N LEU A 15 -43.37 19.58 5.85
CA LEU A 15 -42.15 19.92 6.56
C LEU A 15 -41.42 21.06 5.84
N SER A 16 -40.73 21.93 6.57
CA SER A 16 -39.87 22.93 5.91
C SER A 16 -38.72 22.24 5.20
N GLU A 17 -38.22 22.85 4.12
CA GLU A 17 -37.06 22.32 3.38
C GLU A 17 -35.86 22.05 4.29
N TYR A 18 -35.64 22.89 5.30
CA TYR A 18 -34.63 22.69 6.34
C TYR A 18 -34.85 21.44 7.20
N ILE A 19 -36.09 21.13 7.59
CA ILE A 19 -36.36 19.90 8.37
C ILE A 19 -36.25 18.68 7.47
N GLN A 20 -36.67 18.79 6.20
CA GLN A 20 -36.48 17.73 5.22
C GLN A 20 -34.99 17.46 4.99
N SER A 21 -34.15 18.48 4.86
CA SER A 21 -32.71 18.32 4.71
C SER A 21 -32.07 17.70 5.94
N MET A 22 -32.48 18.10 7.16
CA MET A 22 -31.99 17.46 8.40
C MET A 22 -32.43 16.01 8.54
N ILE A 23 -33.63 15.64 8.08
CA ILE A 23 -34.10 14.25 8.08
C ILE A 23 -33.33 13.43 7.04
N ILE A 24 -33.08 14.00 5.86
CA ILE A 24 -32.27 13.36 4.81
C ILE A 24 -30.84 13.15 5.30
N GLU A 25 -30.22 14.17 5.88
CA GLU A 25 -28.88 14.09 6.49
C GLU A 25 -28.85 13.02 7.59
N LYS A 26 -29.84 13.02 8.49
CA LYS A 26 -29.98 11.98 9.52
C LYS A 26 -30.17 10.60 8.91
N LEU A 27 -30.99 10.41 7.88
CA LEU A 27 -31.23 9.11 7.26
C LEU A 27 -30.02 8.59 6.48
N ILE A 28 -29.28 9.48 5.81
CA ILE A 28 -28.03 9.16 5.11
C ILE A 28 -26.92 8.77 6.11
N HIS A 29 -26.89 9.42 7.28
CA HIS A 29 -25.81 9.23 8.27
C HIS A 29 -26.19 8.36 9.48
N CYS A 30 -27.43 7.86 9.61
CA CYS A 30 -27.85 7.09 10.79
C CYS A 30 -27.52 5.58 10.73
N ASP A 31 -27.17 5.03 9.56
CA ASP A 31 -26.90 3.59 9.42
C ASP A 31 -25.43 3.17 9.67
N ASP A 32 -24.53 4.12 9.92
CA ASP A 32 -23.16 3.85 10.41
C ASP A 32 -23.15 3.28 11.86
N ASN A 33 -24.31 3.02 12.47
CA ASN A 33 -24.43 2.26 13.72
C ASN A 33 -24.31 0.74 13.52
N THR A 34 -24.10 0.26 12.31
CA THR A 34 -23.75 -1.15 12.06
C THR A 34 -22.27 -1.40 12.35
N LEU A 35 -21.99 -1.71 13.63
CA LEU A 35 -21.04 -2.73 14.05
C LEU A 35 -19.60 -2.66 13.46
N THR A 36 -18.80 -1.71 13.97
CA THR A 36 -17.52 -2.11 14.59
C THR A 36 -17.60 -1.79 16.08
N SER A 37 -18.33 -2.64 16.81
CA SER A 37 -18.61 -2.56 18.25
C SER A 37 -17.39 -2.80 19.16
N SER A 38 -16.20 -2.40 18.74
CA SER A 38 -14.96 -2.50 19.51
C SER A 38 -14.03 -1.28 19.38
N SER A 39 -14.41 -0.23 18.64
CA SER A 39 -13.65 1.02 18.69
C SER A 39 -13.96 1.71 20.02
N SER A 40 -13.15 1.39 21.03
CA SER A 40 -12.96 2.25 22.20
C SER A 40 -12.76 3.65 21.65
N SER A 41 -13.76 4.52 21.84
CA SER A 41 -13.77 5.87 21.30
C SER A 41 -12.45 6.54 21.67
N LEU A 42 -11.51 6.62 20.72
CA LEU A 42 -10.43 7.57 20.87
C LEU A 42 -11.12 8.92 21.08
N LYS A 43 -10.62 9.66 22.07
CA LYS A 43 -11.20 10.94 22.43
C LYS A 43 -11.25 11.83 21.20
N GLU A 44 -12.31 12.62 21.12
CA GLU A 44 -12.66 13.53 20.03
C GLU A 44 -11.41 14.20 19.42
N GLY A 45 -11.07 13.89 18.16
CA GLY A 45 -10.06 14.62 17.39
C GLY A 45 -8.98 13.81 16.67
N PHE A 46 -8.83 12.50 16.96
CA PHE A 46 -7.91 11.64 16.21
C PHE A 46 -8.66 10.66 15.31
N GLU A 47 -8.15 10.47 14.10
CA GLU A 47 -8.68 9.49 13.15
C GLU A 47 -7.71 8.33 12.97
N TYR A 48 -8.24 7.12 12.86
CA TYR A 48 -7.41 5.98 12.49
C TYR A 48 -7.03 6.06 11.02
N ILE A 49 -5.84 5.54 10.68
CA ILE A 49 -5.38 5.44 9.31
C ILE A 49 -4.96 3.99 9.04
N SER A 50 -5.41 3.42 7.91
CA SER A 50 -4.94 2.12 7.46
C SER A 50 -3.51 2.22 6.93
N ILE A 51 -2.83 1.07 6.74
CA ILE A 51 -1.47 1.05 6.18
C ILE A 51 -1.47 1.60 4.74
N ASP A 52 -2.50 1.29 3.95
CA ASP A 52 -2.61 1.76 2.57
C ASP A 52 -2.90 3.27 2.49
N ASP A 53 -3.79 3.77 3.34
CA ASP A 53 -4.05 5.21 3.46
C ASP A 53 -2.82 5.98 3.94
N LEU A 54 -2.02 5.36 4.82
CA LEU A 54 -0.75 5.92 5.26
C LEU A 54 0.26 5.98 4.12
N ALA A 55 0.42 4.90 3.36
CA ALA A 55 1.27 4.88 2.18
C ALA A 55 0.84 5.94 1.16
N HIS A 56 -0.47 6.07 0.91
CA HIS A 56 -1.04 7.12 0.09
C HIS A 56 -0.69 8.51 0.63
N LEU A 57 -0.97 8.78 1.90
CA LEU A 57 -0.68 10.05 2.57
C LEU A 57 0.81 10.43 2.45
N MET A 58 1.70 9.46 2.62
CA MET A 58 3.15 9.67 2.51
C MET A 58 3.59 10.01 1.08
N ILE A 59 2.95 9.42 0.07
CA ILE A 59 3.29 9.60 -1.35
C ILE A 59 2.66 10.88 -1.91
N THR A 60 1.37 11.11 -1.67
CA THR A 60 0.60 12.23 -2.23
C THR A 60 0.64 13.49 -1.36
N LYS A 61 1.04 13.35 -0.08
CA LYS A 61 1.08 14.42 0.94
C LYS A 61 -0.31 14.95 1.27
N THR A 62 -1.35 14.19 0.94
CA THR A 62 -2.76 14.46 1.22
C THR A 62 -3.45 13.16 1.60
N PRO A 63 -4.36 13.16 2.58
CA PRO A 63 -5.14 11.96 2.86
C PRO A 63 -6.06 11.64 1.68
N ILE A 64 -6.45 10.37 1.56
CA ILE A 64 -7.55 9.99 0.66
C ILE A 64 -8.78 10.75 1.14
N GLU A 65 -9.38 11.55 0.26
CA GLU A 65 -10.71 12.09 0.51
C GLU A 65 -11.66 10.89 0.46
N GLU A 66 -12.41 10.64 1.54
CA GLU A 66 -13.41 9.58 1.53
C GLU A 66 -14.31 9.81 0.31
N ASP A 67 -14.20 8.93 -0.69
CA ASP A 67 -15.13 8.91 -1.81
C ASP A 67 -16.54 8.86 -1.23
N ILE A 68 -17.47 9.57 -1.85
CA ILE A 68 -18.88 9.60 -1.44
C ILE A 68 -19.32 8.15 -1.20
N LYS A 69 -19.60 7.83 0.08
CA LYS A 69 -19.93 6.48 0.54
C LYS A 69 -20.91 5.80 -0.43
N PHE A 70 -20.65 4.53 -0.71
CA PHE A 70 -21.50 3.66 -1.52
C PHE A 70 -22.97 3.84 -1.11
N MET A 71 -23.82 4.25 -2.06
CA MET A 71 -25.26 4.07 -1.87
C MET A 71 -25.59 2.63 -2.23
N GLU A 72 -25.99 1.81 -1.26
CA GLU A 72 -26.48 0.47 -1.52
C GLU A 72 -27.77 0.51 -2.35
N HIS A 73 -28.08 -0.58 -3.09
CA HIS A 73 -29.25 -0.63 -3.96
C HIS A 73 -30.56 -0.34 -3.20
N TYR A 74 -30.67 -0.76 -1.93
CA TYR A 74 -31.82 -0.43 -1.11
C TYR A 74 -31.86 1.04 -0.70
N GLN A 75 -30.72 1.72 -0.56
CA GLN A 75 -30.68 3.17 -0.27
C GLN A 75 -31.15 3.97 -1.49
N LEU A 76 -30.80 3.53 -2.70
CA LEU A 76 -31.40 4.04 -3.94
C LEU A 76 -32.90 3.74 -4.02
N ALA A 77 -33.31 2.52 -3.63
CA ALA A 77 -34.71 2.12 -3.59
C ALA A 77 -35.52 2.86 -2.51
N ASP A 78 -34.93 3.22 -1.37
CA ASP A 78 -35.57 3.94 -0.28
C ASP A 78 -35.72 5.42 -0.62
N ILE A 79 -34.73 6.03 -1.29
CA ILE A 79 -34.88 7.34 -1.92
C ILE A 79 -36.02 7.31 -2.96
N ALA A 80 -36.20 6.21 -3.69
CA ALA A 80 -37.28 6.02 -4.65
C ALA A 80 -38.64 5.64 -4.01
N LEU A 81 -38.67 4.93 -2.88
CA LEU A 81 -39.87 4.43 -2.19
C LEU A 81 -40.53 5.53 -1.36
N VAL A 82 -39.74 6.40 -0.71
CA VAL A 82 -40.24 7.65 -0.13
C VAL A 82 -40.86 8.56 -1.22
N SER A 83 -40.50 8.34 -2.49
CA SER A 83 -40.96 9.08 -3.67
C SER A 83 -42.28 8.59 -4.30
N LYS A 84 -42.85 7.46 -3.84
CA LYS A 84 -43.94 6.79 -4.59
C LYS A 84 -45.30 7.51 -4.58
N TRP A 85 -45.51 8.50 -3.70
CA TRP A 85 -46.78 9.21 -3.60
C TRP A 85 -46.72 10.70 -3.98
N TRP A 86 -45.55 11.31 -4.19
CA TRP A 86 -45.46 12.78 -4.28
C TRP A 86 -44.71 13.40 -5.48
N MET A 87 -43.88 12.69 -6.27
CA MET A 87 -43.35 13.28 -7.52
C MET A 87 -43.01 12.25 -8.61
N LYS A 88 -43.29 12.63 -9.87
CA LYS A 88 -42.66 12.03 -11.05
C LYS A 88 -41.14 12.19 -10.90
N VAL A 89 -40.38 11.10 -10.74
CA VAL A 89 -38.91 11.12 -10.80
C VAL A 89 -38.55 11.70 -12.17
N THR A 90 -38.13 12.96 -12.20
CA THR A 90 -38.03 13.75 -13.43
C THR A 90 -36.60 13.87 -13.94
N ARG A 91 -35.61 13.29 -13.25
CA ARG A 91 -34.23 13.12 -13.73
C ARG A 91 -33.38 12.42 -12.69
N GLN A 92 -32.67 11.38 -13.10
CA GLN A 92 -31.46 10.93 -12.41
C GLN A 92 -30.37 12.00 -12.68
N ARG A 93 -29.84 12.61 -11.61
CA ARG A 93 -28.73 13.59 -11.72
C ARG A 93 -27.35 12.96 -11.59
N ALA A 94 -27.26 11.72 -11.12
CA ALA A 94 -26.00 11.04 -10.94
C ALA A 94 -25.45 10.63 -12.32
N THR A 95 -24.28 11.15 -12.68
CA THR A 95 -23.52 10.73 -13.86
C THR A 95 -22.68 9.48 -13.60
N CYS A 96 -22.59 9.05 -12.34
CA CYS A 96 -21.92 7.82 -11.93
C CYS A 96 -22.96 6.86 -11.32
N ILE A 97 -22.93 5.60 -11.73
CA ILE A 97 -23.70 4.51 -11.12
C ILE A 97 -22.72 3.48 -10.59
N THR A 98 -22.96 3.03 -9.37
CA THR A 98 -22.26 1.89 -8.76
C THR A 98 -23.21 0.72 -8.66
N VAL A 99 -22.78 -0.44 -9.14
CA VAL A 99 -23.51 -1.70 -9.08
C VAL A 99 -22.66 -2.72 -8.35
N GLN A 100 -23.23 -3.40 -7.36
CA GLN A 100 -22.62 -4.52 -6.67
C GLN A 100 -23.39 -5.79 -7.03
N GLY A 101 -22.69 -6.81 -7.52
CA GLY A 101 -23.29 -8.03 -8.04
C GLY A 101 -23.88 -7.87 -9.45
N GLU A 102 -25.05 -8.48 -9.67
CA GLU A 102 -25.68 -8.52 -10.99
C GLU A 102 -26.11 -7.14 -11.49
N ILE A 103 -25.78 -6.83 -12.75
CA ILE A 103 -26.32 -5.66 -13.44
C ILE A 103 -27.76 -5.97 -13.88
N LEU A 104 -28.73 -5.65 -13.03
CA LEU A 104 -30.15 -5.80 -13.37
C LEU A 104 -30.63 -4.68 -14.30
N GLU A 105 -31.51 -4.99 -15.25
CA GLU A 105 -32.12 -3.99 -16.14
C GLU A 105 -32.87 -2.91 -15.36
N SER A 106 -33.47 -3.28 -14.22
CA SER A 106 -34.15 -2.34 -13.30
C SER A 106 -33.21 -1.31 -12.66
N SER A 107 -31.90 -1.51 -12.74
CA SER A 107 -30.90 -0.56 -12.24
C SER A 107 -30.74 0.66 -13.13
N PHE A 108 -31.36 0.66 -14.32
CA PHE A 108 -31.25 1.72 -15.32
C PHE A 108 -32.60 2.37 -15.58
N PHE A 109 -32.69 3.68 -15.34
CA PHE A 109 -33.92 4.45 -15.62
C PHE A 109 -33.91 5.02 -17.05
N SER A 110 -35.04 5.45 -17.57
CA SER A 110 -35.21 5.79 -19.00
C SER A 110 -34.53 7.08 -19.49
N ASP A 111 -33.93 7.89 -18.61
CA ASP A 111 -33.26 9.17 -18.91
C ASP A 111 -31.76 9.12 -18.50
N ASN A 112 -31.02 8.11 -18.98
CA ASN A 112 -29.66 7.83 -18.49
C ASN A 112 -28.59 8.72 -19.11
N ASN A 113 -28.22 9.80 -18.41
CA ASN A 113 -26.96 10.53 -18.61
C ASN A 113 -25.80 9.89 -17.83
N VAL A 114 -25.74 8.57 -17.78
CA VAL A 114 -24.72 7.84 -17.02
C VAL A 114 -23.42 7.87 -17.83
N GLU A 115 -22.41 8.52 -17.29
CA GLU A 115 -21.09 8.66 -17.90
C GLU A 115 -20.08 7.67 -17.30
N ARG A 116 -20.30 7.19 -16.07
CA ARG A 116 -19.40 6.27 -15.38
C ARG A 116 -20.16 5.10 -14.75
N LEU A 117 -19.63 3.90 -14.94
CA LEU A 117 -20.14 2.67 -14.32
C LEU A 117 -19.06 2.08 -13.43
N LYS A 118 -19.33 1.92 -12.14
CA LYS A 118 -18.53 1.11 -11.23
C LYS A 118 -19.26 -0.22 -11.01
N TRP A 119 -18.62 -1.35 -11.27
CA TRP A 119 -19.23 -2.68 -11.21
C TRP A 119 -18.37 -3.63 -10.39
N ALA A 120 -18.87 -4.04 -9.22
CA ALA A 120 -18.22 -5.03 -8.38
C ALA A 120 -18.84 -6.42 -8.60
N ILE A 121 -18.01 -7.41 -8.88
CA ILE A 121 -18.41 -8.78 -9.22
C ILE A 121 -17.77 -9.73 -8.23
N TYR A 122 -18.60 -10.63 -7.72
CA TYR A 122 -18.22 -11.71 -6.83
C TYR A 122 -18.58 -13.04 -7.47
N ASN A 123 -18.12 -14.12 -6.83
CA ASN A 123 -18.16 -15.48 -7.33
C ASN A 123 -19.56 -16.12 -7.29
N ASP A 124 -20.52 -15.49 -7.96
CA ASP A 124 -21.94 -15.84 -7.96
C ASP A 124 -22.43 -16.22 -9.37
N ASP A 125 -23.38 -17.15 -9.42
CA ASP A 125 -23.98 -17.63 -10.66
C ASP A 125 -25.06 -16.68 -11.21
N TYR A 126 -24.63 -15.56 -11.77
CA TYR A 126 -25.53 -14.63 -12.45
C TYR A 126 -25.79 -15.06 -13.91
N HIS A 127 -26.93 -14.66 -14.47
CA HIS A 127 -27.30 -14.95 -15.86
C HIS A 127 -27.96 -13.71 -16.47
N TYR A 128 -27.13 -12.79 -16.96
CA TYR A 128 -27.61 -11.55 -17.57
C TYR A 128 -27.28 -11.45 -19.07
N ASP A 129 -28.20 -10.86 -19.83
CA ASP A 129 -27.97 -10.52 -21.24
C ASP A 129 -27.31 -9.14 -21.36
N TYR A 130 -25.98 -9.14 -21.28
CA TYR A 130 -25.18 -7.91 -21.37
C TYR A 130 -25.32 -7.19 -22.72
N SER A 131 -25.84 -7.83 -23.77
CA SER A 131 -25.97 -7.21 -25.10
C SER A 131 -26.83 -5.94 -25.12
N ARG A 132 -27.66 -5.74 -24.08
CA ARG A 132 -28.51 -4.56 -23.92
C ARG A 132 -27.81 -3.38 -23.26
N LEU A 133 -26.65 -3.56 -22.62
CA LEU A 133 -25.96 -2.49 -21.90
C LEU A 133 -25.65 -1.25 -22.78
N PRO A 134 -25.16 -1.38 -24.02
CA PRO A 134 -24.93 -0.21 -24.87
C PRO A 134 -26.19 0.61 -25.16
N LEU A 135 -27.37 -0.02 -25.17
CA LEU A 135 -28.66 0.67 -25.34
C LEU A 135 -29.09 1.39 -24.06
N LEU A 136 -28.77 0.81 -22.89
CA LEU A 136 -29.12 1.35 -21.58
C LEU A 136 -28.17 2.47 -21.13
N LEU A 137 -26.93 2.45 -21.61
CA LEU A 137 -25.84 3.35 -21.23
C LEU A 137 -25.20 4.02 -22.46
N PRO A 138 -25.98 4.76 -23.29
CA PRO A 138 -25.48 5.34 -24.54
C PRO A 138 -24.46 6.48 -24.34
N HIS A 139 -24.32 6.99 -23.11
CA HIS A 139 -23.45 8.11 -22.75
C HIS A 139 -22.26 7.71 -21.88
N LEU A 140 -22.02 6.40 -21.73
CA LEU A 140 -20.93 5.88 -20.92
C LEU A 140 -19.57 6.32 -21.49
N GLN A 141 -18.68 6.75 -20.62
CA GLN A 141 -17.34 7.26 -20.94
C GLN A 141 -16.24 6.47 -20.25
N SER A 142 -16.53 5.86 -19.09
CA SER A 142 -15.60 4.98 -18.38
C SER A 142 -16.32 3.84 -17.64
N ILE A 143 -15.63 2.71 -17.50
CA ILE A 143 -16.07 1.57 -16.69
C ILE A 143 -14.97 1.24 -15.69
N TYR A 144 -15.33 1.10 -14.42
CA TYR A 144 -14.44 0.58 -13.38
C TYR A 144 -14.99 -0.74 -12.86
N ILE A 145 -14.29 -1.83 -13.12
CA ILE A 145 -14.71 -3.17 -12.74
C ILE A 145 -13.83 -3.64 -11.58
N ILE A 146 -14.46 -4.10 -10.50
CA ILE A 146 -13.79 -4.75 -9.38
C ILE A 146 -14.22 -6.21 -9.40
N GLY A 147 -13.27 -7.12 -9.58
CA GLY A 147 -13.48 -8.55 -9.51
C GLY A 147 -12.79 -9.13 -8.30
N ASP A 148 -13.52 -9.85 -7.46
CA ASP A 148 -12.96 -10.52 -6.29
C ASP A 148 -13.23 -12.03 -6.40
N ASN A 149 -12.16 -12.81 -6.43
CA ASN A 149 -12.19 -14.27 -6.49
C ASN A 149 -13.05 -14.80 -7.62
N LEU A 150 -12.82 -14.33 -8.83
CA LEU A 150 -13.67 -14.64 -9.98
C LEU A 150 -13.46 -16.08 -10.47
N ASN A 151 -14.57 -16.78 -10.71
CA ASN A 151 -14.54 -18.02 -11.50
C ASN A 151 -14.45 -17.73 -13.02
N ARG A 152 -14.23 -18.80 -13.78
CA ARG A 152 -14.12 -18.76 -15.24
C ARG A 152 -15.29 -18.06 -15.93
N LYS A 153 -16.52 -18.26 -15.48
CA LYS A 153 -17.73 -17.69 -16.08
C LYS A 153 -17.78 -16.18 -15.83
N SER A 154 -17.52 -15.73 -14.61
CA SER A 154 -17.48 -14.29 -14.27
C SER A 154 -16.41 -13.55 -15.09
N ILE A 155 -15.23 -14.16 -15.31
CA ILE A 155 -14.19 -13.58 -16.17
C ILE A 155 -14.68 -13.44 -17.61
N GLN A 156 -15.37 -14.46 -18.16
CA GLN A 156 -15.95 -14.39 -19.51
C GLN A 156 -16.99 -13.28 -19.63
N GLU A 157 -17.82 -13.08 -18.60
CA GLU A 157 -18.81 -12.00 -18.56
C GLU A 157 -18.16 -10.62 -18.51
N ILE A 158 -17.10 -10.43 -17.71
CA ILE A 158 -16.31 -9.18 -17.71
C ILE A 158 -15.76 -8.89 -19.10
N VAL A 159 -15.13 -9.88 -19.72
CA VAL A 159 -14.56 -9.74 -21.07
C VAL A 159 -15.65 -9.41 -22.08
N GLN A 160 -16.82 -10.04 -21.98
CA GLN A 160 -17.98 -9.71 -22.82
C GLN A 160 -18.43 -8.26 -22.63
N VAL A 161 -18.54 -7.78 -21.38
CA VAL A 161 -18.94 -6.39 -21.07
C VAL A 161 -17.94 -5.39 -21.62
N ILE A 162 -16.64 -5.59 -21.40
CA ILE A 162 -15.59 -4.72 -21.94
C ILE A 162 -15.67 -4.67 -23.46
N ASN A 163 -15.84 -5.82 -24.11
CA ASN A 163 -15.93 -5.95 -25.56
C ASN A 163 -17.19 -5.30 -26.17
N LEU A 164 -18.25 -5.08 -25.39
CA LEU A 164 -19.42 -4.31 -25.84
C LEU A 164 -19.14 -2.80 -25.93
N PHE A 165 -18.07 -2.32 -25.29
CA PHE A 165 -17.69 -0.90 -25.23
C PHE A 165 -16.24 -0.65 -25.69
N PRO A 166 -15.87 -1.01 -26.94
CA PRO A 166 -14.47 -0.98 -27.40
C PRO A 166 -13.83 0.42 -27.47
N HIS A 167 -14.63 1.48 -27.32
CA HIS A 167 -14.20 2.87 -27.38
C HIS A 167 -14.13 3.55 -26.01
N ILE A 168 -14.43 2.80 -24.94
CA ILE A 168 -14.47 3.29 -23.56
C ILE A 168 -13.23 2.80 -22.83
N GLN A 169 -12.59 3.69 -22.07
CA GLN A 169 -11.53 3.27 -21.16
C GLN A 169 -12.14 2.45 -20.02
N THR A 170 -11.59 1.25 -19.82
CA THR A 170 -11.93 0.42 -18.68
C THR A 170 -10.76 0.39 -17.71
N ASP A 171 -11.06 0.54 -16.42
CA ASP A 171 -10.17 0.24 -15.31
C ASP A 171 -10.65 -1.09 -14.71
N LEU A 172 -9.76 -2.08 -14.62
CA LEU A 172 -10.07 -3.43 -14.15
C LEU A 172 -9.19 -3.77 -12.96
N ASP A 173 -9.82 -4.02 -11.82
CA ASP A 173 -9.16 -4.31 -10.55
C ASP A 173 -9.55 -5.74 -10.13
N LEU A 174 -8.59 -6.66 -10.17
CA LEU A 174 -8.81 -8.07 -9.89
C LEU A 174 -8.08 -8.47 -8.61
N SER A 175 -8.84 -8.94 -7.63
CA SER A 175 -8.32 -9.54 -6.40
C SER A 175 -8.51 -11.06 -6.46
N ILE A 176 -7.44 -11.78 -6.17
CA ILE A 176 -7.39 -13.23 -6.04
C ILE A 176 -6.92 -13.51 -4.62
N ASP A 177 -7.76 -14.12 -3.82
CA ASP A 177 -7.51 -14.51 -2.43
C ASP A 177 -7.96 -15.96 -2.25
N ASN A 178 -7.14 -16.79 -1.62
CA ASN A 178 -7.48 -18.20 -1.37
C ASN A 178 -7.70 -18.47 0.12
N PRO A 179 -8.76 -17.93 0.74
CA PRO A 179 -8.95 -18.05 2.18
C PRO A 179 -9.32 -19.47 2.64
N ASP A 180 -9.96 -20.26 1.77
CA ASP A 180 -10.72 -21.46 2.17
C ASP A 180 -10.16 -22.79 1.65
N ASP A 181 -8.88 -22.83 1.22
CA ASP A 181 -8.21 -23.99 0.60
C ASP A 181 -8.85 -24.53 -0.70
N LYS A 182 -10.05 -24.05 -1.06
CA LYS A 182 -10.93 -24.60 -2.11
C LYS A 182 -10.99 -23.74 -3.36
N PHE A 183 -10.43 -22.54 -3.33
CA PHE A 183 -10.45 -21.68 -4.51
C PHE A 183 -9.34 -22.15 -5.46
N GLU A 184 -9.74 -22.64 -6.63
CA GLU A 184 -8.86 -22.88 -7.76
C GLU A 184 -9.07 -21.73 -8.74
N LEU A 185 -8.00 -20.96 -9.00
CA LEU A 185 -8.03 -19.95 -10.05
C LEU A 185 -8.27 -20.64 -11.40
N GLU A 186 -9.41 -20.39 -12.03
CA GLU A 186 -9.74 -20.90 -13.36
C GLU A 186 -9.71 -19.77 -14.40
N TRP A 187 -8.57 -19.57 -15.06
CA TRP A 187 -8.47 -18.58 -16.13
C TRP A 187 -8.94 -19.15 -17.48
N PRO A 188 -9.96 -18.55 -18.14
CA PRO A 188 -10.42 -19.01 -19.45
C PRO A 188 -9.36 -18.81 -20.54
N ASP A 189 -9.24 -19.77 -21.45
CA ASP A 189 -8.35 -19.64 -22.59
C ASP A 189 -8.82 -18.57 -23.60
N ASN A 190 -7.85 -17.95 -24.29
CA ASN A 190 -8.05 -17.02 -25.40
C ASN A 190 -8.82 -15.76 -25.02
N ILE A 191 -8.51 -15.16 -23.85
CA ILE A 191 -9.04 -13.85 -23.51
C ILE A 191 -8.47 -12.80 -24.47
N HIS A 192 -9.37 -12.00 -25.04
CA HIS A 192 -9.02 -10.93 -25.95
C HIS A 192 -9.97 -9.75 -25.77
N PHE A 193 -9.39 -8.56 -25.61
CA PHE A 193 -10.12 -7.30 -25.54
C PHE A 193 -10.15 -6.60 -26.90
N TYR A 194 -11.32 -6.17 -27.35
CA TYR A 194 -11.48 -5.40 -28.57
C TYR A 194 -11.45 -3.90 -28.25
N GLY A 195 -10.63 -3.15 -28.97
CA GLY A 195 -10.59 -1.69 -28.86
C GLY A 195 -9.48 -1.19 -27.94
N ILE A 196 -9.81 -0.31 -26.99
CA ILE A 196 -8.87 0.24 -26.01
C ILE A 196 -8.53 -0.85 -24.97
N GLU A 197 -7.25 -1.14 -24.77
CA GLU A 197 -6.82 -2.09 -23.73
C GLU A 197 -7.20 -1.55 -22.33
N PRO A 198 -7.73 -2.41 -21.43
CA PRO A 198 -8.07 -1.98 -20.08
C PRO A 198 -6.81 -1.62 -19.26
N ASN A 199 -6.95 -0.67 -18.33
CA ASN A 199 -5.94 -0.44 -17.30
C ASN A 199 -6.16 -1.50 -16.21
N VAL A 200 -5.29 -2.50 -16.15
CA VAL A 200 -5.48 -3.63 -15.23
C VAL A 200 -4.56 -3.53 -14.01
N MET A 201 -5.17 -3.67 -12.83
CA MET A 201 -4.53 -3.99 -11.56
C MET A 201 -4.86 -5.43 -11.18
N VAL A 202 -3.83 -6.19 -10.81
CA VAL A 202 -3.99 -7.55 -10.27
C VAL A 202 -3.42 -7.56 -8.86
N THR A 203 -4.21 -8.03 -7.91
CA THR A 203 -3.80 -8.29 -6.53
C THR A 203 -3.98 -9.77 -6.25
N HIS A 204 -2.90 -10.45 -5.87
CA HIS A 204 -2.94 -11.83 -5.40
C HIS A 204 -2.57 -11.84 -3.92
N SER A 205 -3.54 -12.13 -3.05
CA SER A 205 -3.39 -12.26 -1.62
C SER A 205 -3.35 -13.74 -1.21
N ASN A 206 -2.72 -14.03 -0.07
CA ASN A 206 -2.63 -15.37 0.52
C ASN A 206 -2.07 -16.43 -0.46
N ASN A 207 -0.92 -16.12 -1.03
CA ASN A 207 -0.31 -16.87 -2.14
C ASN A 207 0.40 -18.18 -1.74
N GLU A 208 0.16 -18.73 -0.53
CA GLU A 208 0.86 -19.92 -0.03
C GLU A 208 0.81 -21.11 -1.01
N LYS A 209 -0.30 -21.21 -1.77
CA LYS A 209 -0.54 -22.30 -2.74
C LYS A 209 -0.17 -21.98 -4.17
N TYR A 210 0.25 -20.77 -4.49
CA TYR A 210 0.62 -20.47 -5.88
C TYR A 210 1.76 -21.34 -6.36
N PHE A 211 2.74 -21.58 -5.49
CA PHE A 211 3.86 -22.47 -5.78
C PHE A 211 3.53 -23.94 -5.48
N ASP A 212 2.28 -24.25 -5.10
CA ASP A 212 1.78 -25.61 -5.11
C ASP A 212 1.51 -26.02 -6.57
N PHE A 213 2.40 -26.86 -7.11
CA PHE A 213 2.28 -27.49 -8.43
C PHE A 213 1.09 -28.45 -8.55
N SER A 214 0.13 -28.38 -7.64
CA SER A 214 -1.22 -28.92 -7.81
C SER A 214 -1.80 -28.51 -9.18
N LEU A 215 -2.55 -29.44 -9.77
CA LEU A 215 -3.20 -29.23 -11.06
C LEU A 215 -4.60 -28.65 -10.81
N CYS A 216 -4.94 -27.59 -11.53
CA CYS A 216 -6.30 -27.07 -11.67
C CYS A 216 -7.23 -28.14 -12.28
N ALA A 217 -8.55 -27.93 -12.19
CA ALA A 217 -9.56 -28.77 -12.82
C ALA A 217 -9.36 -29.04 -14.33
N ASP A 218 -8.67 -28.13 -15.05
CA ASP A 218 -8.34 -28.26 -16.47
C ASP A 218 -7.00 -28.97 -16.76
N GLY A 219 -6.26 -29.35 -15.71
CA GLY A 219 -4.98 -30.05 -15.79
C GLY A 219 -3.74 -29.16 -15.95
N ARG A 220 -3.87 -27.83 -15.94
CA ARG A 220 -2.73 -26.89 -15.84
C ARG A 220 -2.29 -26.73 -14.40
N SER A 221 -1.06 -26.31 -14.16
CA SER A 221 -0.66 -25.88 -12.83
C SER A 221 -1.26 -24.49 -12.51
N VAL A 222 -1.43 -24.18 -11.23
CA VAL A 222 -1.86 -22.84 -10.78
C VAL A 222 -0.93 -21.74 -11.30
N PRO A 223 0.43 -21.88 -11.25
CA PRO A 223 1.35 -20.94 -11.86
C PRO A 223 1.09 -20.71 -13.35
N ASP A 224 0.91 -21.77 -14.14
CA ASP A 224 0.70 -21.64 -15.59
C ASP A 224 -0.58 -20.86 -15.89
N THR A 225 -1.62 -21.08 -15.09
CA THR A 225 -2.91 -20.39 -15.23
C THR A 225 -2.79 -18.90 -14.90
N PHE A 226 -2.06 -18.55 -13.85
CA PHE A 226 -1.81 -17.16 -13.50
C PHE A 226 -0.86 -16.47 -14.48
N HIS A 227 0.19 -17.15 -14.94
CA HIS A 227 1.08 -16.63 -15.98
C HIS A 227 0.31 -16.31 -17.26
N GLN A 228 -0.58 -17.21 -17.70
CA GLN A 228 -1.46 -16.95 -18.84
C GLN A 228 -2.36 -15.73 -18.59
N MET A 229 -2.91 -15.59 -17.39
CA MET A 229 -3.70 -14.42 -17.01
C MET A 229 -2.89 -13.12 -17.14
N LEU A 230 -1.66 -13.08 -16.63
CA LEU A 230 -0.79 -11.91 -16.75
C LEU A 230 -0.46 -11.57 -18.21
N GLU A 231 -0.24 -12.59 -19.05
CA GLU A 231 0.00 -12.39 -20.49
C GLU A 231 -1.22 -11.84 -21.23
N ASP A 232 -2.41 -12.33 -20.89
CA ASP A 232 -3.68 -11.89 -21.48
C ASP A 232 -4.05 -10.47 -21.04
N LEU A 233 -3.87 -10.16 -19.76
CA LEU A 233 -4.26 -8.89 -19.14
C LEU A 233 -3.21 -7.79 -19.29
N LYS A 234 -1.93 -8.14 -19.34
CA LYS A 234 -0.78 -7.22 -19.35
C LYS A 234 -0.89 -6.12 -18.27
N PRO A 235 -1.08 -6.48 -17.00
CA PRO A 235 -1.40 -5.50 -15.96
C PRO A 235 -0.31 -4.45 -15.77
N SER A 236 -0.75 -3.21 -15.52
CA SER A 236 0.13 -2.09 -15.21
C SER A 236 0.54 -2.10 -13.74
N VAL A 237 -0.30 -2.68 -12.87
CA VAL A 237 -0.04 -2.86 -11.43
C VAL A 237 -0.19 -4.33 -11.07
N VAL A 238 0.81 -4.89 -10.39
CA VAL A 238 0.75 -6.23 -9.80
C VAL A 238 1.13 -6.14 -8.33
N ASN A 239 0.20 -6.55 -7.47
CA ASN A 239 0.40 -6.70 -6.04
C ASN A 239 0.41 -8.21 -5.71
N LEU A 240 1.49 -8.68 -5.10
CA LEU A 240 1.61 -10.02 -4.56
C LEU A 240 1.73 -9.87 -3.06
N ASP A 241 0.78 -10.42 -2.33
CA ASP A 241 0.71 -10.35 -0.88
C ASP A 241 0.74 -11.77 -0.32
N MET A 242 1.84 -12.09 0.35
CA MET A 242 2.06 -13.39 1.00
C MET A 242 1.55 -13.30 2.43
N ASP A 243 0.88 -14.35 2.92
CA ASP A 243 0.46 -14.36 4.33
C ASP A 243 1.68 -14.18 5.25
N HIS A 244 1.51 -13.43 6.32
CA HIS A 244 2.53 -12.99 7.25
C HIS A 244 3.22 -14.13 8.01
N GLY A 245 2.79 -15.39 7.80
CA GLY A 245 3.41 -16.57 8.38
C GLY A 245 3.53 -16.43 9.90
N ASP A 246 2.39 -16.19 10.57
CA ASP A 246 2.37 -15.78 11.98
C ASP A 246 3.06 -16.80 12.94
N GLN A 247 3.34 -18.04 12.49
CA GLN A 247 3.99 -19.06 13.33
C GLN A 247 5.02 -19.97 12.63
N ASP A 248 4.93 -20.22 11.32
CA ASP A 248 5.68 -21.32 10.67
C ASP A 248 6.90 -20.89 9.84
N GLY A 249 7.17 -19.57 9.75
CA GLY A 249 8.31 -19.02 9.01
C GLY A 249 7.87 -18.21 7.79
N VAL A 250 8.82 -17.52 7.17
CA VAL A 250 8.56 -16.77 5.92
C VAL A 250 8.53 -17.79 4.78
N TYR A 251 7.38 -17.98 4.15
CA TYR A 251 7.30 -18.76 2.92
C TYR A 251 7.93 -17.95 1.79
N HIS A 252 9.01 -18.48 1.23
CA HIS A 252 9.66 -17.87 0.08
C HIS A 252 9.16 -18.47 -1.22
N SER A 253 8.87 -17.60 -2.17
CA SER A 253 8.36 -17.92 -3.49
C SER A 253 9.44 -17.77 -4.56
N ASP A 254 9.49 -18.70 -5.52
CA ASP A 254 10.38 -18.59 -6.70
C ASP A 254 9.82 -17.56 -7.70
N HIS A 255 9.97 -16.28 -7.38
CA HIS A 255 9.55 -15.16 -8.25
C HIS A 255 10.21 -15.09 -9.63
N PRO A 256 11.46 -15.56 -9.86
CA PRO A 256 12.10 -15.59 -11.19
C PRO A 256 11.22 -16.09 -12.34
N ILE A 257 10.36 -17.08 -12.10
CA ILE A 257 9.45 -17.62 -13.12
C ILE A 257 8.35 -16.63 -13.52
N LEU A 258 8.01 -15.68 -12.66
CA LEU A 258 6.93 -14.71 -12.84
C LEU A 258 7.36 -13.53 -13.73
N PHE A 259 8.58 -13.05 -13.57
CA PHE A 259 9.04 -11.81 -14.21
C PHE A 259 8.97 -11.77 -15.74
N PRO A 260 9.19 -12.87 -16.50
CA PRO A 260 8.98 -12.87 -17.94
C PRO A 260 7.57 -12.43 -18.35
N HIS A 261 6.58 -12.61 -17.47
CA HIS A 261 5.17 -12.25 -17.70
C HIS A 261 4.83 -10.81 -17.24
N LEU A 262 5.79 -10.07 -16.67
CA LEU A 262 5.61 -8.72 -16.11
C LEU A 262 6.19 -7.59 -16.99
N LEU A 263 6.43 -7.85 -18.29
CA LEU A 263 7.09 -6.88 -19.18
C LEU A 263 6.30 -5.57 -19.39
N SER A 264 4.97 -5.61 -19.23
CA SER A 264 4.08 -4.44 -19.31
C SER A 264 3.85 -3.76 -17.96
N THR A 265 4.24 -4.41 -16.86
CA THR A 265 3.96 -3.93 -15.51
C THR A 265 4.84 -2.73 -15.17
N LEU A 266 4.20 -1.69 -14.66
CA LEU A 266 4.83 -0.44 -14.24
C LEU A 266 5.00 -0.39 -12.72
N HIS A 267 4.10 -1.01 -11.98
CA HIS A 267 4.11 -1.00 -10.53
C HIS A 267 4.07 -2.44 -10.02
N LEU A 268 5.15 -2.87 -9.38
CA LEU A 268 5.25 -4.18 -8.75
C LEU A 268 5.39 -4.01 -7.25
N ASN A 269 4.58 -4.74 -6.50
CA ASN A 269 4.61 -4.77 -5.05
C ASN A 269 4.56 -6.22 -4.58
N ILE A 270 5.65 -6.68 -3.97
CA ILE A 270 5.77 -8.01 -3.35
C ILE A 270 5.86 -7.77 -1.84
N GLN A 271 4.79 -8.12 -1.14
CA GLN A 271 4.68 -7.97 0.32
C GLN A 271 5.03 -9.28 1.03
N TYR A 272 5.73 -9.13 2.16
CA TYR A 272 6.09 -10.21 3.10
C TYR A 272 6.94 -11.35 2.53
N ASP A 273 7.56 -11.14 1.38
CA ASP A 273 8.52 -12.04 0.75
C ASP A 273 9.64 -11.23 0.08
N TYR A 274 10.64 -11.90 -0.46
CA TYR A 274 11.81 -11.31 -1.08
C TYR A 274 12.07 -11.88 -2.47
N VAL A 275 12.93 -11.18 -3.20
CA VAL A 275 13.48 -11.64 -4.48
C VAL A 275 14.99 -11.65 -4.35
N GLU A 276 15.62 -12.74 -4.78
CA GLU A 276 17.07 -12.87 -4.76
C GLU A 276 17.70 -11.82 -5.66
N LEU A 277 18.79 -11.23 -5.18
CA LEU A 277 19.54 -10.18 -5.87
C LEU A 277 20.07 -10.64 -7.22
N GLU A 278 20.44 -11.92 -7.37
CA GLU A 278 20.85 -12.52 -8.65
C GLU A 278 19.85 -12.19 -9.78
N TYR A 279 18.55 -12.23 -9.47
CA TYR A 279 17.49 -11.93 -10.42
C TYR A 279 17.08 -10.45 -10.37
N LEU A 280 16.90 -9.90 -9.17
CA LEU A 280 16.39 -8.54 -8.97
C LEU A 280 17.25 -7.47 -9.68
N LYS A 281 18.57 -7.67 -9.74
CA LYS A 281 19.48 -6.77 -10.45
C LYS A 281 19.13 -6.59 -11.92
N THR A 282 18.56 -7.60 -12.57
CA THR A 282 18.15 -7.54 -13.98
C THR A 282 16.83 -6.79 -14.16
N TYR A 283 15.94 -6.86 -13.17
CA TYR A 283 14.60 -6.27 -13.20
C TYR A 283 14.58 -4.76 -12.95
N VAL A 284 15.64 -4.21 -12.38
CA VAL A 284 15.85 -2.75 -12.32
C VAL A 284 16.55 -2.19 -13.57
N THR A 285 16.62 -2.97 -14.66
CA THR A 285 17.18 -2.57 -15.96
C THR A 285 16.23 -2.88 -17.12
N ASN A 286 16.58 -2.43 -18.34
CA ASN A 286 15.85 -2.80 -19.54
C ASN A 286 15.86 -4.33 -19.76
N PRO A 287 14.74 -4.94 -20.20
CA PRO A 287 13.58 -4.30 -20.82
C PRO A 287 12.51 -3.77 -19.84
N PHE A 288 12.65 -4.02 -18.54
CA PHE A 288 11.67 -3.63 -17.54
C PHE A 288 11.66 -2.11 -17.36
N LYS A 289 10.46 -1.55 -17.19
CA LYS A 289 10.23 -0.11 -17.07
C LYS A 289 9.41 0.22 -15.83
N PHE A 290 9.70 -0.47 -14.72
CA PHE A 290 9.04 -0.18 -13.47
C PHE A 290 9.17 1.30 -13.11
N GLU A 291 8.04 1.90 -12.77
CA GLU A 291 7.92 3.19 -12.13
C GLU A 291 7.83 3.06 -10.61
N SER A 292 7.29 1.94 -10.10
CA SER A 292 7.27 1.61 -8.68
C SER A 292 7.68 0.17 -8.43
N LEU A 293 8.54 -0.04 -7.43
CA LEU A 293 8.97 -1.36 -6.99
C LEU A 293 8.98 -1.40 -5.45
N LYS A 294 8.13 -2.24 -4.86
CA LYS A 294 8.19 -2.64 -3.45
C LYS A 294 8.53 -4.12 -3.38
N VAL A 295 9.64 -4.47 -2.72
CA VAL A 295 10.13 -5.85 -2.68
C VAL A 295 11.00 -6.08 -1.45
N GLY A 296 10.96 -7.28 -0.89
CA GLY A 296 11.91 -7.71 0.12
C GLY A 296 13.26 -8.08 -0.48
N ILE A 297 14.35 -7.85 0.25
CA ILE A 297 15.67 -8.40 -0.06
C ILE A 297 16.32 -8.96 1.20
N ILE A 298 17.00 -10.10 1.08
CA ILE A 298 17.69 -10.72 2.21
C ILE A 298 19.17 -10.38 2.17
N THR A 299 19.69 -9.83 3.28
CA THR A 299 21.12 -9.49 3.37
C THR A 299 21.95 -10.59 4.03
N CYS A 300 21.30 -11.59 4.61
CA CYS A 300 21.94 -12.66 5.38
C CYS A 300 22.96 -13.49 4.58
N PRO A 301 22.69 -13.92 3.33
CA PRO A 301 23.67 -14.69 2.54
C PRO A 301 24.98 -13.93 2.34
N MET A 302 24.87 -12.64 2.03
CA MET A 302 26.04 -11.77 1.84
C MET A 302 26.85 -11.58 3.12
N GLU A 303 26.18 -11.40 4.26
CA GLU A 303 26.84 -11.31 5.56
C GLU A 303 27.60 -12.58 5.92
N GLU A 304 27.00 -13.74 5.66
CA GLU A 304 27.61 -15.04 5.90
C GLU A 304 28.86 -15.23 5.03
N ALA A 305 28.74 -14.97 3.73
CA ALA A 305 29.85 -15.10 2.79
C ALA A 305 31.08 -14.29 3.24
N PHE A 306 30.86 -13.08 3.75
CA PHE A 306 31.93 -12.28 4.34
C PHE A 306 32.49 -12.85 5.64
N ALA A 307 31.63 -13.32 6.55
CA ALA A 307 32.08 -13.91 7.80
C ALA A 307 32.99 -15.13 7.53
N GLN A 308 32.67 -15.91 6.51
CA GLN A 308 33.50 -17.03 6.04
C GLN A 308 34.83 -16.55 5.43
N GLN A 309 34.83 -15.51 4.59
CA GLN A 309 36.06 -14.93 4.04
C GLN A 309 37.02 -14.41 5.13
N GLN A 310 36.48 -13.77 6.18
CA GLN A 310 37.31 -13.28 7.29
C GLN A 310 37.94 -14.42 8.10
N LYS A 311 37.21 -15.53 8.29
CA LYS A 311 37.74 -16.73 8.95
C LYS A 311 38.92 -17.33 8.17
N GLN A 312 38.85 -17.31 6.84
CA GLN A 312 39.95 -17.80 5.99
C GLN A 312 41.19 -16.88 6.07
N GLN A 313 41.00 -15.56 6.20
CA GLN A 313 42.09 -14.59 6.27
C GLN A 313 42.77 -14.54 7.65
N LYS A 314 41.99 -14.68 8.73
CA LYS A 314 42.52 -14.68 10.10
C LYS A 314 42.82 -16.12 10.53
N GLN A 315 44.06 -16.59 10.32
CA GLN A 315 44.57 -17.87 10.85
C GLN A 315 44.52 -18.00 12.39
N LYS A 316 43.93 -17.05 13.12
CA LYS A 316 43.78 -17.11 14.58
C LYS A 316 42.32 -17.37 14.94
N GLN A 317 42.18 -18.48 15.68
CA GLN A 317 41.00 -19.16 16.16
C GLN A 317 40.27 -18.35 17.25
N ASP A 318 39.85 -17.12 16.94
CA ASP A 318 38.84 -16.45 17.77
C ASP A 318 37.48 -17.02 17.37
N ASP A 319 36.71 -17.49 18.37
CA ASP A 319 35.41 -18.17 18.25
C ASP A 319 34.27 -17.27 17.70
N PHE A 320 34.49 -16.59 16.57
CA PHE A 320 33.43 -15.84 15.90
C PHE A 320 32.49 -16.83 15.20
N LYS A 321 31.53 -17.35 15.96
CA LYS A 321 30.42 -18.14 15.43
C LYS A 321 29.37 -17.17 14.91
N TYR A 322 29.38 -16.90 13.61
CA TYR A 322 28.20 -16.35 12.93
C TYR A 322 27.03 -17.30 13.26
N LEU A 323 26.03 -16.78 13.97
CA LEU A 323 24.91 -17.59 14.42
C LEU A 323 23.90 -17.87 13.30
N GLY A 324 24.08 -17.24 12.13
CA GLY A 324 23.24 -17.36 10.94
C GLY A 324 21.82 -16.88 11.17
N CYS A 325 21.19 -16.39 10.10
CA CYS A 325 19.78 -16.06 10.15
C CYS A 325 19.02 -17.36 10.36
N GLN A 326 18.30 -17.50 11.49
CA GLN A 326 17.60 -18.74 11.82
C GLN A 326 16.60 -19.17 10.73
N PRO A 327 15.80 -18.26 10.12
CA PRO A 327 15.03 -18.55 8.90
C PRO A 327 15.87 -19.25 7.81
N CYS A 328 16.96 -18.61 7.37
CA CYS A 328 17.84 -19.16 6.33
C CYS A 328 18.47 -20.51 6.71
N ILE A 329 18.80 -20.72 8.00
CA ILE A 329 19.35 -21.99 8.47
C ILE A 329 18.29 -23.10 8.43
N ASN A 330 17.07 -22.80 8.89
CA ASN A 330 16.02 -23.79 9.08
C ASN A 330 15.50 -24.35 7.75
N GLN A 331 15.48 -23.52 6.72
CA GLN A 331 14.99 -23.94 5.41
C GLN A 331 16.02 -24.82 4.65
N GLY A 332 17.24 -25.00 5.18
CA GLY A 332 18.27 -25.84 4.55
C GLY A 332 18.85 -25.23 3.27
N GLU A 333 18.63 -23.93 3.07
CA GLU A 333 18.83 -23.23 1.81
C GLU A 333 20.28 -22.77 1.65
N SER A 334 21.20 -23.73 1.53
CA SER A 334 22.58 -23.46 1.12
C SER A 334 22.71 -23.05 -0.35
N GLU A 335 21.61 -22.85 -1.07
CA GLU A 335 21.56 -22.62 -2.52
C GLU A 335 21.25 -21.18 -2.92
N TYR A 336 21.08 -20.24 -1.98
CA TYR A 336 20.89 -18.84 -2.37
C TYR A 336 22.14 -18.30 -3.08
N GLY A 337 21.97 -18.01 -4.37
CA GLY A 337 23.00 -17.54 -5.28
C GLY A 337 23.50 -16.13 -5.00
N ASP A 338 22.87 -15.41 -4.06
CA ASP A 338 23.17 -14.00 -3.78
C ASP A 338 24.61 -13.80 -3.29
N ILE A 339 25.43 -13.26 -4.18
CA ILE A 339 26.79 -12.84 -3.90
C ILE A 339 26.88 -11.32 -3.90
N LEU A 340 27.98 -10.81 -3.35
CA LEU A 340 28.24 -9.37 -3.27
C LEU A 340 28.29 -8.67 -4.62
N GLN A 341 28.63 -9.42 -5.68
CA GLN A 341 28.60 -8.88 -7.02
C GLN A 341 27.16 -8.55 -7.45
N ASP A 342 26.17 -9.34 -7.06
CA ASP A 342 24.77 -9.08 -7.38
C ASP A 342 24.26 -7.81 -6.71
N TRP A 343 24.68 -7.56 -5.47
CA TRP A 343 24.44 -6.30 -4.78
C TRP A 343 25.11 -5.11 -5.48
N ASP A 344 26.37 -5.26 -5.88
CA ASP A 344 27.12 -4.21 -6.57
C ASP A 344 26.48 -3.88 -7.94
N ASP A 345 26.04 -4.91 -8.67
CA ASP A 345 25.31 -4.79 -9.93
C ASP A 345 23.94 -4.12 -9.72
N PHE A 346 23.16 -4.56 -8.73
CA PHE A 346 21.88 -3.96 -8.35
C PHE A 346 22.03 -2.46 -8.03
N CYS A 347 23.01 -2.09 -7.20
CA CYS A 347 23.29 -0.69 -6.87
C CYS A 347 23.69 0.13 -8.10
N THR A 348 24.52 -0.44 -8.99
CA THR A 348 24.94 0.19 -10.24
C THR A 348 23.74 0.44 -11.17
N ASN A 349 22.86 -0.56 -11.27
CA ASN A 349 21.67 -0.49 -12.10
C ASN A 349 20.68 0.56 -11.56
N LEU A 350 20.44 0.61 -10.25
CA LEU A 350 19.66 1.67 -9.61
C LEU A 350 20.25 3.07 -9.84
N THR A 351 21.57 3.19 -9.78
CA THR A 351 22.27 4.47 -10.01
C THR A 351 21.96 5.06 -11.39
N THR A 352 21.81 4.19 -12.39
CA THR A 352 21.58 4.59 -13.80
C THR A 352 20.12 4.44 -14.25
N ASN A 353 19.25 3.91 -13.40
CA ASN A 353 17.85 3.70 -13.74
C ASN A 353 17.14 5.04 -13.96
N THR A 354 16.34 5.13 -15.04
CA THR A 354 15.64 6.35 -15.43
C THR A 354 14.12 6.27 -15.37
N THR A 355 13.56 5.10 -15.06
CA THR A 355 12.10 4.88 -15.06
C THR A 355 11.53 4.84 -13.65
N LEU A 356 12.28 4.30 -12.69
CA LEU A 356 11.86 4.06 -11.33
C LEU A 356 11.75 5.39 -10.57
N LYS A 357 10.53 5.65 -10.08
CA LYS A 357 10.17 6.82 -9.27
C LYS A 357 9.99 6.43 -7.80
N ASN A 358 9.49 5.23 -7.54
CA ASN A 358 9.23 4.74 -6.19
C ASN A 358 10.01 3.44 -5.96
N LEU A 359 10.87 3.42 -4.95
CA LEU A 359 11.59 2.22 -4.54
C LEU A 359 11.33 1.99 -3.05
N TRP A 360 10.82 0.81 -2.73
CA TRP A 360 10.68 0.32 -1.36
C TRP A 360 11.41 -1.01 -1.22
N LEU A 361 12.39 -1.05 -0.32
CA LEU A 361 13.11 -2.27 0.05
C LEU A 361 12.78 -2.62 1.50
N ASP A 362 12.34 -3.85 1.72
CA ASP A 362 12.15 -4.40 3.07
C ASP A 362 13.13 -5.56 3.30
N ASN A 363 13.42 -5.84 4.56
CA ASN A 363 14.15 -7.06 4.93
C ASN A 363 13.19 -7.95 5.72
N PRO A 364 12.57 -8.97 5.08
CA PRO A 364 11.57 -9.81 5.72
C PRO A 364 12.13 -10.65 6.88
N HIS A 365 13.46 -10.88 6.89
CA HIS A 365 14.12 -11.53 8.02
C HIS A 365 14.28 -10.62 9.26
N GLY A 366 13.97 -9.33 9.09
CA GLY A 366 14.13 -8.31 10.12
C GLY A 366 15.61 -8.03 10.44
N PRO A 367 15.87 -7.05 11.33
CA PRO A 367 17.17 -6.95 11.95
C PRO A 367 17.40 -8.20 12.81
N MET A 368 18.46 -8.94 12.49
CA MET A 368 18.90 -10.16 13.17
C MET A 368 19.05 -10.00 14.70
N SER A 369 19.10 -8.76 15.19
CA SER A 369 19.38 -8.39 16.58
C SER A 369 18.18 -8.45 17.54
N GLU A 370 16.91 -8.41 17.08
CA GLU A 370 15.75 -8.41 18.00
C GLU A 370 15.02 -9.76 18.12
N ARG A 371 14.99 -10.61 17.08
CA ARG A 371 14.20 -11.86 17.10
C ARG A 371 14.86 -13.04 17.84
N VAL A 372 16.15 -12.96 18.17
CA VAL A 372 16.83 -14.04 18.91
C VAL A 372 16.63 -13.89 20.43
N TRP A 373 15.50 -14.41 20.92
CA TRP A 373 15.27 -14.96 22.27
C TRP A 373 16.17 -14.43 23.41
N GLY A 374 15.92 -13.21 23.89
CA GLY A 374 16.39 -12.75 25.22
C GLY A 374 17.91 -12.69 25.48
N MET A 375 18.73 -13.16 24.54
CA MET A 375 20.18 -13.03 24.59
C MET A 375 20.53 -11.68 23.98
N ARG A 376 20.69 -10.68 24.86
CA ARG A 376 21.35 -9.42 24.53
C ARG A 376 22.76 -9.73 24.02
N SER A 377 22.88 -9.95 22.72
CA SER A 377 24.14 -9.92 22.01
C SER A 377 24.72 -8.51 22.19
N THR A 378 25.68 -8.38 23.10
CA THR A 378 26.42 -7.13 23.36
C THR A 378 27.45 -6.84 22.27
N ILE A 379 27.42 -7.55 21.15
CA ILE A 379 28.37 -7.39 20.06
C ILE A 379 27.90 -6.21 19.18
N LYS A 380 28.21 -5.00 19.65
CA LYS A 380 28.13 -3.74 18.87
C LYS A 380 29.19 -3.64 17.75
N GLN A 381 29.90 -4.72 17.43
CA GLN A 381 30.88 -4.68 16.34
C GLN A 381 30.14 -4.83 15.03
N ARG A 382 29.91 -3.70 14.38
CA ARG A 382 29.54 -3.64 12.97
C ARG A 382 30.60 -4.41 12.18
N SER A 383 30.18 -5.47 11.50
CA SER A 383 31.10 -6.25 10.69
C SER A 383 31.51 -5.45 9.46
N VAL A 384 32.75 -5.64 9.00
CA VAL A 384 33.28 -5.05 7.75
C VAL A 384 32.37 -5.33 6.54
N SER A 385 31.56 -6.39 6.59
CA SER A 385 30.54 -6.70 5.57
C SER A 385 29.47 -5.60 5.43
N LEU A 386 28.98 -5.09 6.55
CA LEU A 386 27.94 -4.06 6.59
C LEU A 386 28.46 -2.72 6.07
N GLU A 387 29.74 -2.42 6.34
CA GLU A 387 30.38 -1.25 5.75
C GLU A 387 30.44 -1.35 4.22
N ARG A 388 30.73 -2.54 3.67
CA ARG A 388 30.74 -2.74 2.21
C ARG A 388 29.35 -2.52 1.62
N LEU A 389 28.31 -3.19 2.13
CA LEU A 389 26.94 -3.02 1.61
C LEU A 389 26.49 -1.54 1.64
N ALA A 390 26.71 -0.87 2.77
CA ALA A 390 26.34 0.52 2.92
C ALA A 390 27.17 1.47 2.03
N SER A 391 28.44 1.17 1.78
CA SER A 391 29.33 1.98 0.95
C SER A 391 28.95 1.97 -0.53
N THR A 392 28.37 0.88 -1.04
CA THR A 392 27.94 0.76 -2.44
C THR A 392 26.52 1.26 -2.65
N PHE A 393 25.69 1.22 -1.59
CA PHE A 393 24.34 1.78 -1.61
C PHE A 393 24.32 3.31 -1.55
N SER A 394 25.23 3.93 -0.80
CA SER A 394 25.21 5.39 -0.53
C SER A 394 25.34 6.26 -1.79
N PRO A 395 26.23 5.97 -2.77
CA PRO A 395 26.41 6.79 -3.97
C PRO A 395 25.19 6.85 -4.89
N ILE A 396 24.25 5.89 -4.81
CA ILE A 396 23.00 5.91 -5.59
C ILE A 396 22.29 7.24 -5.37
N TRP A 397 22.24 7.70 -4.12
CA TRP A 397 21.42 8.84 -3.71
C TRP A 397 21.99 10.20 -4.07
N SER A 398 23.26 10.28 -4.46
CA SER A 398 23.83 11.51 -5.03
C SER A 398 23.77 11.54 -6.55
N ALA A 399 23.59 10.39 -7.20
CA ALA A 399 23.65 10.25 -8.66
C ALA A 399 22.28 10.05 -9.32
N ASN A 400 21.40 9.23 -8.72
CA ASN A 400 20.05 9.01 -9.23
C ASN A 400 19.18 10.25 -8.95
N SER A 401 18.49 10.71 -9.99
CA SER A 401 17.59 11.87 -9.93
C SER A 401 16.15 11.54 -10.30
N THR A 402 15.79 10.27 -10.46
CA THR A 402 14.44 9.83 -10.86
C THR A 402 13.62 9.35 -9.67
N ILE A 403 14.26 8.75 -8.68
CA ILE A 403 13.59 8.25 -7.48
C ILE A 403 13.12 9.44 -6.63
N GLN A 404 11.81 9.47 -6.39
CA GLN A 404 11.08 10.46 -5.61
C GLN A 404 10.62 9.91 -4.26
N VAL A 405 10.36 8.60 -4.18
CA VAL A 405 9.97 7.89 -2.97
C VAL A 405 11.02 6.82 -2.69
N LEU A 406 11.70 6.94 -1.55
CA LEU A 406 12.62 5.92 -1.04
C LEU A 406 12.08 5.37 0.27
N GLY A 407 11.67 4.09 0.26
CA GLY A 407 11.28 3.33 1.44
C GLY A 407 12.27 2.25 1.79
N LEU A 408 12.67 2.21 3.06
CA LEU A 408 13.57 1.23 3.64
C LEU A 408 12.97 0.78 4.97
N SER A 409 12.72 -0.52 5.12
CA SER A 409 12.15 -1.13 6.33
C SER A 409 13.03 -2.30 6.79
N ASN A 410 13.36 -2.37 8.08
CA ASN A 410 14.29 -3.38 8.62
C ASN A 410 15.68 -3.41 7.95
N MET A 411 16.13 -2.31 7.35
CA MET A 411 17.32 -2.23 6.48
C MET A 411 18.55 -1.58 7.15
N ALA A 412 18.74 -1.69 8.47
CA ALA A 412 19.86 -1.03 9.19
C ALA A 412 21.25 -1.32 8.59
N ASN A 413 21.41 -2.53 8.06
CA ASN A 413 22.65 -3.06 7.49
C ASN A 413 23.23 -2.24 6.32
N ILE A 414 22.36 -1.56 5.55
CA ILE A 414 22.76 -0.78 4.37
C ILE A 414 22.81 0.74 4.65
N ILE A 415 22.44 1.17 5.86
CA ILE A 415 22.44 2.58 6.26
C ILE A 415 23.79 2.99 6.82
N SER A 416 24.30 4.16 6.45
CA SER A 416 25.57 4.70 7.00
C SER A 416 25.55 6.23 7.09
N PRO A 417 26.54 6.86 7.73
CA PRO A 417 26.71 8.31 7.63
C PRO A 417 26.83 8.83 6.20
N LEU A 418 27.40 8.04 5.28
CA LEU A 418 27.53 8.40 3.87
C LEU A 418 26.17 8.45 3.16
N PHE A 419 25.24 7.57 3.52
CA PHE A 419 23.87 7.57 3.02
C PHE A 419 23.17 8.90 3.32
N PHE A 420 23.22 9.36 4.57
CA PHE A 420 22.64 10.66 4.94
C PHE A 420 23.36 11.83 4.26
N SER A 421 24.69 11.78 4.16
CA SER A 421 25.47 12.82 3.48
C SER A 421 25.12 12.92 1.98
N ALA A 422 24.83 11.80 1.32
CA ALA A 422 24.37 11.80 -0.07
C ALA A 422 22.98 12.44 -0.18
N LEU A 423 22.06 12.07 0.72
CA LEU A 423 20.70 12.63 0.76
C LEU A 423 20.66 14.13 1.09
N CYS A 424 21.63 14.69 1.83
CA CYS A 424 21.70 16.13 2.08
C CYS A 424 21.71 16.96 0.79
N HIS A 425 22.25 16.40 -0.30
CA HIS A 425 22.36 17.08 -1.59
C HIS A 425 21.34 16.59 -2.62
N ASN A 426 20.62 15.50 -2.34
CA ASN A 426 19.62 14.95 -3.25
C ASN A 426 18.43 15.91 -3.41
N GLN A 427 18.00 16.12 -4.66
CA GLN A 427 16.91 17.02 -5.03
C GLN A 427 15.70 16.30 -5.65
N SER A 428 15.71 14.97 -5.73
CA SER A 428 14.62 14.18 -6.31
C SER A 428 13.71 13.55 -5.26
N ILE A 429 14.28 13.08 -4.14
CA ILE A 429 13.55 12.36 -3.09
C ILE A 429 12.71 13.35 -2.28
N THR A 430 11.39 13.21 -2.41
CA THR A 430 10.38 14.01 -1.68
C THR A 430 9.73 13.23 -0.54
N THR A 431 9.76 11.91 -0.60
CA THR A 431 9.28 11.02 0.47
C THR A 431 10.40 10.08 0.90
N LEU A 432 10.72 10.10 2.19
CA LEU A 432 11.71 9.22 2.80
C LEU A 432 11.04 8.40 3.90
N ILE A 433 11.01 7.08 3.73
CA ILE A 433 10.49 6.13 4.70
C ILE A 433 11.67 5.30 5.22
N LEU A 434 11.98 5.41 6.50
CA LEU A 434 13.02 4.67 7.19
C LEU A 434 12.40 3.99 8.40
N ALA A 435 11.62 2.93 8.18
CA ALA A 435 10.76 2.32 9.19
C ALA A 435 11.39 1.09 9.85
N ASN A 436 10.80 0.63 10.95
CA ASN A 436 11.03 -0.68 11.58
C ASN A 436 12.52 -1.00 11.80
N GLY A 437 13.19 -0.23 12.66
CA GLY A 437 14.58 -0.50 13.03
C GLY A 437 15.61 -0.26 11.91
N THR A 438 15.24 0.39 10.80
CA THR A 438 16.19 0.83 9.76
C THR A 438 17.19 1.87 10.26
N LEU A 439 16.81 2.68 11.25
CA LEU A 439 17.66 3.70 11.83
C LEU A 439 18.25 3.26 13.15
N ASP A 440 19.58 3.20 13.21
CA ASP A 440 20.31 3.01 14.45
C ASP A 440 20.63 4.35 15.15
N GLU A 441 20.65 4.32 16.49
CA GLU A 441 20.98 5.48 17.34
C GLU A 441 22.38 6.06 17.02
N GLU A 442 23.30 5.24 16.51
CA GLU A 442 24.65 5.69 16.14
C GLU A 442 24.68 6.62 14.92
N TYR A 443 23.70 6.55 14.02
CA TYR A 443 23.62 7.44 12.87
C TYR A 443 22.81 8.71 13.13
N MET A 444 22.25 8.84 14.33
CA MET A 444 21.42 9.98 14.71
C MET A 444 22.05 11.34 14.40
N PRO A 445 23.37 11.59 14.64
CA PRO A 445 23.97 12.87 14.28
C PRO A 445 23.92 13.17 12.77
N SER A 446 24.14 12.16 11.93
CA SER A 446 24.11 12.31 10.47
C SER A 446 22.69 12.49 9.96
N PHE A 447 21.73 11.76 10.54
CA PHE A 447 20.31 11.93 10.24
C PHE A 447 19.80 13.33 10.65
N CYS A 448 20.20 13.82 11.82
CA CYS A 448 19.88 15.19 12.26
C CYS A 448 20.43 16.24 11.28
N GLN A 449 21.63 16.01 10.73
CA GLN A 449 22.21 16.90 9.72
C GLN A 449 21.39 16.89 8.42
N LEU A 450 20.90 15.72 7.98
CA LEU A 450 20.00 15.61 6.84
C LEU A 450 18.74 16.46 7.06
N LEU A 451 18.07 16.31 8.20
CA LEU A 451 16.83 17.05 8.52
C LEU A 451 17.06 18.57 8.53
N LYS A 452 18.22 19.04 8.97
CA LYS A 452 18.54 20.48 8.99
C LYS A 452 18.79 21.06 7.60
N THR A 453 19.42 20.27 6.72
CA THR A 453 19.97 20.78 5.45
C THR A 453 19.14 20.47 4.22
N ASN A 454 18.52 19.29 4.16
CA ASN A 454 17.66 18.93 3.04
C ASN A 454 16.31 19.62 3.19
N LYS A 455 15.87 20.29 2.13
CA LYS A 455 14.57 20.97 2.05
C LYS A 455 13.66 20.37 0.96
N THR A 456 14.08 19.26 0.36
CA THR A 456 13.37 18.53 -0.70
C THR A 456 12.41 17.51 -0.12
N ILE A 457 12.80 16.87 1.00
CA ILE A 457 11.96 15.88 1.68
C ILE A 457 10.77 16.60 2.32
N LEU A 458 9.58 16.25 1.84
CA LEU A 458 8.28 16.78 2.27
C LEU A 458 7.53 15.78 3.14
N ALA A 459 7.79 14.48 2.99
CA ALA A 459 7.18 13.43 3.80
C ALA A 459 8.26 12.54 4.41
N LEU A 460 8.21 12.36 5.73
CA LEU A 460 9.17 11.56 6.48
C LEU A 460 8.46 10.53 7.37
N ASP A 461 8.82 9.27 7.20
CA ASP A 461 8.40 8.19 8.09
C ASP A 461 9.62 7.59 8.79
N ILE A 462 9.59 7.58 10.11
CA ILE A 462 10.61 7.00 10.98
C ILE A 462 9.98 6.07 12.03
N SER A 463 8.81 5.53 11.72
CA SER A 463 8.06 4.65 12.59
C SER A 463 8.86 3.40 12.98
N GLY A 464 8.60 2.86 14.16
CA GLY A 464 9.17 1.58 14.61
C GLY A 464 10.67 1.56 14.93
N ASN A 465 11.41 2.68 14.90
CA ASN A 465 12.87 2.69 15.18
C ASN A 465 13.26 2.72 16.67
N ARG A 466 12.30 2.91 17.59
CA ARG A 466 12.49 2.80 19.05
C ARG A 466 13.72 3.55 19.63
N PHE A 467 13.92 4.81 19.24
CA PHE A 467 14.97 5.68 19.75
C PHE A 467 14.80 6.01 21.23
N LYS A 468 15.93 6.38 21.85
CA LYS A 468 15.94 7.14 23.11
C LYS A 468 15.73 8.62 22.83
N LYS A 469 15.38 9.37 23.88
CA LYS A 469 15.33 10.83 23.83
C LYS A 469 16.69 11.39 23.38
N SER A 470 16.67 12.26 22.36
CA SER A 470 17.85 12.97 21.84
C SER A 470 17.53 14.44 21.63
N GLU A 471 18.21 15.34 22.33
CA GLU A 471 18.01 16.79 22.17
C GLU A 471 18.41 17.27 20.77
N GLN A 472 19.48 16.70 20.21
CA GLN A 472 19.91 17.01 18.85
C GLN A 472 18.83 16.71 17.82
N PHE A 473 18.10 15.61 18.03
CA PHE A 473 16.99 15.22 17.17
C PHE A 473 15.83 16.20 17.24
N MET A 474 15.48 16.66 18.45
CA MET A 474 14.45 17.68 18.65
C MET A 474 14.81 18.98 17.94
N MET A 475 16.06 19.43 18.10
CA MET A 475 16.56 20.64 17.46
C MET A 475 16.56 20.53 15.93
N ALA A 476 16.85 19.34 15.39
CA ALA A 476 16.85 19.11 13.95
C ALA A 476 15.45 19.26 13.34
N PHE A 477 14.41 18.73 13.98
CA PHE A 477 13.03 18.97 13.55
C PHE A 477 12.61 20.43 13.73
N GLN A 478 13.05 21.08 14.81
CA GLN A 478 12.76 22.50 15.04
C GLN A 478 13.37 23.40 13.95
N GLU A 479 14.49 23.01 13.35
CA GLU A 479 15.17 23.71 12.25
C GLU A 479 14.73 23.25 10.85
N ASN A 480 13.95 22.15 10.75
CA ASN A 480 13.40 21.70 9.50
C ASN A 480 12.19 22.58 9.12
N GLU A 481 12.10 22.94 7.84
CA GLU A 481 11.07 23.85 7.31
C GLU A 481 10.43 23.27 6.05
N SER A 482 10.62 21.97 5.76
CA SER A 482 10.13 21.33 4.54
C SER A 482 9.14 20.19 4.79
N ILE A 483 9.24 19.49 5.92
CA ILE A 483 8.43 18.30 6.21
C ILE A 483 6.98 18.71 6.51
N GLN A 484 6.07 18.23 5.66
CA GLN A 484 4.62 18.44 5.73
C GLN A 484 3.86 17.22 6.25
N VAL A 485 4.39 16.01 6.05
CA VAL A 485 3.86 14.76 6.58
C VAL A 485 4.93 14.09 7.44
N LEU A 486 4.60 13.78 8.68
CA LEU A 486 5.52 13.11 9.60
C LEU A 486 4.85 11.90 10.24
N ASN A 487 5.45 10.72 10.08
CA ASN A 487 5.07 9.51 10.82
C ASN A 487 6.15 9.16 11.86
N ILE A 488 5.72 9.11 13.13
CA ILE A 488 6.56 8.77 14.29
C ILE A 488 5.96 7.64 15.14
N ALA A 489 5.02 6.87 14.58
CA ALA A 489 4.38 5.77 15.29
C ALA A 489 5.42 4.73 15.76
N GLY A 490 5.44 4.40 17.05
CA GLY A 490 6.39 3.43 17.60
C GLY A 490 7.87 3.87 17.60
N THR A 491 8.15 5.14 17.27
CA THR A 491 9.53 5.64 17.18
C THR A 491 10.19 5.80 18.55
N PHE A 492 9.46 6.08 19.63
CA PHE A 492 10.06 6.35 20.94
C PHE A 492 9.68 5.29 21.98
N LYS A 493 10.67 4.75 22.69
CA LYS A 493 10.44 3.79 23.79
C LYS A 493 9.65 4.44 24.93
N ASP A 494 10.03 5.67 25.27
CA ASP A 494 9.43 6.48 26.32
C ASP A 494 8.56 7.60 25.73
N LEU A 495 7.50 7.97 26.45
CA LEU A 495 6.61 9.08 26.07
C LEU A 495 7.38 10.39 26.01
N ASN A 496 7.71 10.85 24.80
CA ASN A 496 8.53 12.02 24.60
C ASN A 496 7.68 13.30 24.45
N ARG A 497 7.17 13.81 25.58
CA ARG A 497 6.42 15.10 25.62
C ARG A 497 7.21 16.24 24.97
N TYR A 498 8.53 16.21 25.08
CA TYR A 498 9.41 17.25 24.55
C TYR A 498 9.34 17.37 23.02
N LEU A 499 8.87 16.34 22.30
CA LEU A 499 8.64 16.42 20.86
C LEU A 499 7.55 17.39 20.50
N PHE A 500 6.40 17.25 21.14
CA PHE A 500 5.30 18.16 20.89
C PHE A 500 5.63 19.57 21.35
N ASP A 501 6.37 19.74 22.45
CA ASP A 501 6.86 21.06 22.87
C ASP A 501 7.82 21.69 21.85
N SER A 502 8.75 20.90 21.26
CA SER A 502 9.71 21.42 20.28
C SER A 502 9.08 21.74 18.93
N VAL A 503 8.16 20.89 18.45
CA VAL A 503 7.46 21.09 17.17
C VAL A 503 6.49 22.27 17.29
N TRP A 504 5.79 22.37 18.43
CA TRP A 504 4.89 23.50 18.75
C TRP A 504 5.55 24.88 18.64
N LEU A 505 6.80 25.02 19.08
CA LEU A 505 7.46 26.34 19.15
C LEU A 505 7.71 26.99 17.78
N ARG A 506 7.67 26.23 16.68
CA ARG A 506 7.97 26.73 15.31
C ARG A 506 6.90 26.44 14.28
N ASP A 507 5.94 25.57 14.60
CA ASP A 507 4.69 25.26 13.92
C ASP A 507 4.38 26.06 12.63
N THR A 508 5.04 25.74 11.52
CA THR A 508 4.84 26.50 10.27
C THR A 508 4.56 25.66 9.04
N VAL A 509 4.94 24.37 9.00
CA VAL A 509 4.81 23.54 7.78
C VAL A 509 4.25 22.14 7.98
N LEU A 510 4.16 21.62 9.20
CA LEU A 510 3.72 20.24 9.43
C LEU A 510 2.19 20.15 9.36
N ARG A 511 1.67 19.57 8.28
CA ARG A 511 0.24 19.50 7.99
C ARG A 511 -0.40 18.22 8.52
N TYR A 512 0.31 17.11 8.43
CA TYR A 512 -0.18 15.79 8.80
C TYR A 512 0.81 15.09 9.71
N LEU A 513 0.31 14.59 10.83
CA LEU A 513 1.10 13.87 11.81
C LEU A 513 0.48 12.49 12.05
N VAL A 514 1.31 11.45 12.03
CA VAL A 514 0.89 10.07 12.30
C VAL A 514 1.62 9.59 13.55
N ILE A 515 0.85 9.11 14.52
CA ILE A 515 1.33 8.65 15.83
C ILE A 515 0.76 7.26 16.15
N ASP A 516 1.40 6.56 17.08
CA ASP A 516 0.84 5.32 17.60
C ASP A 516 -0.27 5.59 18.64
N LYS A 517 -1.05 4.55 18.92
CA LYS A 517 -2.14 4.59 19.90
C LYS A 517 -1.67 5.00 21.30
N LYS A 518 -0.45 4.62 21.70
CA LYS A 518 0.11 4.97 23.01
C LYS A 518 0.35 6.47 23.13
N LEU A 519 0.90 7.13 22.10
CA LEU A 519 1.07 8.58 22.06
C LEU A 519 -0.28 9.29 22.06
N ALA A 520 -1.23 8.85 21.24
CA ALA A 520 -2.57 9.44 21.16
C ALA A 520 -3.27 9.47 22.53
N LEU A 521 -3.21 8.37 23.29
CA LEU A 521 -3.82 8.26 24.62
C LEU A 521 -3.22 9.21 25.67
N HIS A 522 -1.96 9.61 25.52
CA HIS A 522 -1.25 10.42 26.52
C HIS A 522 -1.22 11.91 26.18
N PHE A 523 -1.41 12.27 24.91
CA PHE A 523 -1.20 13.64 24.42
C PHE A 523 -2.42 14.23 23.70
N ASP A 524 -3.58 13.60 23.76
CA ASP A 524 -4.86 14.15 23.32
C ASP A 524 -5.13 15.59 23.81
N GLN A 525 -4.69 15.92 25.03
CA GLN A 525 -4.86 17.25 25.62
C GLN A 525 -3.64 18.17 25.41
N HIS A 526 -2.65 17.76 24.62
CA HIS A 526 -1.47 18.58 24.37
C HIS A 526 -1.86 19.82 23.54
N LYS A 527 -1.31 20.98 23.90
CA LYS A 527 -1.61 22.25 23.22
C LYS A 527 -1.31 22.19 21.72
N TYR A 528 -0.30 21.42 21.34
CA TYR A 528 0.07 21.20 19.94
C TYR A 528 -1.14 20.81 19.06
N PHE A 529 -1.94 19.81 19.47
CA PHE A 529 -3.05 19.32 18.64
C PHE A 529 -4.24 20.27 18.58
N SER A 530 -4.39 21.17 19.55
CA SER A 530 -5.56 22.07 19.65
C SER A 530 -5.27 23.51 19.24
N GLN A 531 -3.99 23.89 19.22
CA GLN A 531 -3.57 25.27 18.99
C GLN A 531 -2.68 25.41 17.76
N SER A 532 -2.33 24.32 17.07
CA SER A 532 -1.42 24.38 15.93
C SER A 532 -2.09 25.06 14.75
N GLU A 533 -1.39 26.01 14.15
CA GLU A 533 -1.84 26.74 12.97
C GLU A 533 -1.54 25.96 11.69
N SER A 534 -0.52 25.10 11.69
CA SER A 534 -0.11 24.34 10.50
C SER A 534 -0.67 22.92 10.45
N LEU A 535 -0.91 22.28 11.60
CA LEU A 535 -1.43 20.92 11.68
C LEU A 535 -2.90 20.89 11.27
N ILE A 536 -3.18 20.23 10.14
CA ILE A 536 -4.54 20.00 9.64
C ILE A 536 -5.17 18.80 10.34
N LYS A 537 -4.41 17.70 10.44
CA LYS A 537 -4.94 16.44 10.92
C LYS A 537 -3.87 15.56 11.56
N CYS A 538 -4.24 14.89 12.65
CA CYS A 538 -3.42 13.88 13.28
C CYS A 538 -4.10 12.51 13.15
N PHE A 539 -3.35 11.55 12.65
CA PHE A 539 -3.79 10.18 12.47
C PHE A 539 -3.17 9.25 13.51
N VAL A 540 -3.87 8.16 13.81
CA VAL A 540 -3.43 7.09 14.69
C VAL A 540 -3.34 5.81 13.89
N THR A 541 -2.18 5.17 13.92
CA THR A 541 -2.03 3.86 13.25
C THR A 541 -2.91 2.82 13.91
N ILE A 542 -3.48 1.94 13.11
CA ILE A 542 -4.09 0.70 13.59
C ILE A 542 -2.91 -0.22 13.95
N ASP A 543 -2.87 -0.70 15.20
CA ASP A 543 -1.78 -1.52 15.73
C ASP A 543 -1.66 -2.87 15.01
#